data_AF-A0A9W6BTX8-F1
#
_entry.id   AF-A0A9W6BTX8-F1
#
_cell.length_a   1.000
_cell.length_b   1.000
_cell.length_c   1.000
_cell.angle_alpha   90.00
_cell.angle_beta   90.00
_cell.angle_gamma   90.00
#
_symmetry.space_group_name_H-M   'P 1'
#
loop_
_entity.id
_entity.type
_entity.pdbx_description
1 polymer ?
#
loop_
_entity_poly.entity_id
_entity_poly.type
_entity_poly.pdbx_seq_one_letter_code
_entity_poly.pdbx_strand_id
1 'polypeptide(L)'
;MLESQCRSFSGGVVAAAVWLPLVEPPPIQPLPQNARVEPQLSPANAELLANATARLEAFFAQMEAQGVAVDAVAAAARRRRVLASDSPSGSGAEGAAAAGGAAAGAAGGGLCSLRLLLVVELVADEQMAAIMPINSIRNAAFLAVDTPLAAMVDVDLSISAGLAGRVLSNASRVGELLSRAQSQQRTAWVLPTFDVHRNVSRGEKSAAVEEALAVPLEEKTTKLQAMWRDRHRIHPFAADRYALGHNATDYDRWFSGLEEYPSGFQEGYEPWFMAAREAMPPYDVRIRGRYHDKITNVRHAMKMLTFMVAPDVWLVHRPHGLSPSHLGYRNSRAAGTWALEKSFQRDGKTSPAAELYLKADQRFFGDVIRRTNDGSYQPVVDETWRHCRAALPWWRHVSSSSSSSSNFPLEHTLPPPPTLGSSSSSSSSSAAAAAAAAAA
;
A
#
# COMPACT_ATOMS: atom_id res chain seq x y z
N MET A 1 -10.23 6.25 -10.06
CA MET A 1 -9.44 5.15 -9.50
C MET A 1 -9.96 4.78 -8.11
N LEU A 2 -9.87 5.67 -7.11
CA LEU A 2 -10.41 5.43 -5.75
C LEU A 2 -11.85 4.92 -5.72
N GLU A 3 -12.78 5.60 -6.41
CA GLU A 3 -14.17 5.15 -6.54
C GLU A 3 -14.27 3.70 -7.03
N SER A 4 -13.47 3.34 -8.02
CA SER A 4 -13.50 2.02 -8.60
C SER A 4 -12.87 0.96 -7.70
N GLN A 5 -11.78 1.29 -7.00
CA GLN A 5 -11.19 0.43 -5.97
C GLN A 5 -12.20 0.17 -4.85
N CYS A 6 -12.91 1.23 -4.42
CA CYS A 6 -13.97 1.18 -3.45
C CYS A 6 -15.13 0.27 -3.92
N ARG A 7 -15.61 0.44 -5.16
CA ARG A 7 -16.65 -0.43 -5.76
C ARG A 7 -16.21 -1.89 -5.90
N SER A 8 -14.91 -2.14 -6.14
CA SER A 8 -14.39 -3.51 -6.23
C SER A 8 -14.27 -4.22 -4.88
N PHE A 9 -14.29 -3.47 -3.76
CA PHE A 9 -14.15 -3.99 -2.41
C PHE A 9 -15.36 -3.64 -1.53
N SER A 10 -16.55 -3.99 -2.00
CA SER A 10 -17.83 -3.80 -1.30
C SER A 10 -17.81 -4.39 0.11
N GLY A 11 -18.23 -3.61 1.11
CA GLY A 11 -18.20 -4.00 2.53
C GLY A 11 -16.81 -3.97 3.17
N GLY A 12 -15.76 -3.67 2.40
CA GLY A 12 -14.40 -3.47 2.88
C GLY A 12 -14.08 -2.03 3.25
N VAL A 13 -12.99 -1.85 4.00
CA VAL A 13 -12.43 -0.54 4.34
C VAL A 13 -11.21 -0.28 3.44
N VAL A 14 -11.23 0.84 2.73
CA VAL A 14 -10.12 1.34 1.92
C VAL A 14 -9.54 2.58 2.60
N ALA A 15 -8.24 2.57 2.88
CA ALA A 15 -7.51 3.74 3.34
C ALA A 15 -6.54 4.19 2.24
N ALA A 16 -6.57 5.47 1.89
CA ALA A 16 -5.71 6.03 0.85
C ALA A 16 -5.16 7.40 1.27
N ALA A 17 -3.98 7.74 0.77
CA ALA A 17 -3.36 9.04 0.95
C ALA A 17 -3.18 9.73 -0.41
N VAL A 18 -3.58 11.00 -0.48
CA VAL A 18 -3.38 11.88 -1.63
C VAL A 18 -2.34 12.91 -1.24
N TRP A 19 -1.30 13.04 -2.06
CA TRP A 19 -0.21 13.97 -1.80
C TRP A 19 -0.42 15.30 -2.52
N LEU A 20 -0.17 16.40 -1.81
CA LEU A 20 -0.12 17.74 -2.36
C LEU A 20 1.24 18.39 -2.03
N PRO A 21 2.17 18.48 -2.99
CA PRO A 21 3.37 19.29 -2.82
C PRO A 21 3.01 20.78 -2.90
N LEU A 22 3.43 21.54 -1.90
CA LEU A 22 3.41 23.01 -1.90
C LEU A 22 4.85 23.47 -2.11
N VAL A 23 5.13 24.11 -3.25
CA VAL A 23 6.49 24.60 -3.54
C VAL A 23 6.66 25.93 -2.85
N GLU A 24 7.64 26.01 -1.95
CA GLU A 24 8.03 27.25 -1.30
C GLU A 24 9.55 27.38 -1.36
N PRO A 25 10.08 28.32 -2.16
CA PRO A 25 11.51 28.55 -2.21
C PRO A 25 12.05 28.83 -0.81
N PRO A 26 13.23 28.30 -0.45
CA PRO A 26 13.82 28.59 0.85
C PRO A 26 13.94 30.11 1.04
N PRO A 27 13.67 30.63 2.25
CA PRO A 27 13.80 32.04 2.52
C PRO A 27 15.24 32.51 2.21
N ILE A 28 15.37 33.72 1.67
CA ILE A 28 16.66 34.33 1.31
C ILE A 28 17.62 34.40 2.50
N GLN A 29 17.09 34.36 3.73
CA GLN A 29 17.87 34.26 4.97
C GLN A 29 17.54 32.97 5.73
N PRO A 30 18.54 32.26 6.26
CA PRO A 30 18.32 31.08 7.08
C PRO A 30 17.52 31.45 8.33
N LEU A 31 16.43 30.71 8.58
CA LEU A 31 15.67 30.86 9.81
C LEU A 31 16.55 30.49 11.02
N PRO A 32 16.39 31.15 12.18
CA PRO A 32 17.06 30.74 13.41
C PRO A 32 16.72 29.29 13.74
N GLN A 33 17.71 28.48 14.12
CA GLN A 33 17.58 27.03 14.35
C GLN A 33 16.46 26.62 15.34
N ASN A 34 15.96 27.56 16.15
CA ASN A 34 14.97 27.32 17.19
C ASN A 34 13.61 28.01 16.95
N ALA A 35 13.43 28.69 15.83
CA ALA A 35 12.17 29.37 15.53
C ALA A 35 11.16 28.35 14.96
N ARG A 36 10.27 27.81 15.81
CA ARG A 36 9.03 27.17 15.35
C ARG A 36 8.09 28.26 14.83
N VAL A 37 8.38 28.77 13.64
CA VAL A 37 7.39 29.53 12.88
C VAL A 37 6.62 28.47 12.10
N GLU A 38 5.33 28.31 12.39
CA GLU A 38 4.46 27.60 11.44
C GLU A 38 4.65 28.27 10.09
N PRO A 39 5.06 27.54 9.04
CA PRO A 39 5.29 28.15 7.74
C PRO A 39 3.98 28.78 7.28
N GLN A 40 3.96 30.12 7.24
CA GLN A 40 2.85 30.85 6.65
C GLN A 40 2.89 30.55 5.16
N LEU A 41 1.91 29.79 4.68
CA LEU A 41 1.80 29.46 3.27
C LEU A 41 1.68 30.75 2.46
N SER A 42 2.43 30.84 1.37
CA SER A 42 2.18 31.86 0.35
C SER A 42 0.71 31.87 -0.10
N PRO A 43 0.16 33.01 -0.55
CA PRO A 43 -1.22 33.07 -1.04
C PRO A 43 -1.55 32.02 -2.10
N ALA A 44 -0.61 31.73 -3.00
CA ALA A 44 -0.76 30.70 -4.03
C ALA A 44 -0.82 29.28 -3.43
N ASN A 45 0.02 28.97 -2.44
CA ASN A 45 -0.01 27.67 -1.74
C ASN A 45 -1.28 27.52 -0.90
N ALA A 46 -1.77 28.59 -0.28
CA ALA A 46 -3.03 28.60 0.45
C ALA A 46 -4.23 28.34 -0.48
N GLU A 47 -4.27 28.99 -1.64
CA GLU A 47 -5.29 28.76 -2.67
C GLU A 47 -5.24 27.32 -3.21
N LEU A 48 -4.05 26.80 -3.48
CA LEU A 48 -3.86 25.43 -3.96
C LEU A 48 -4.37 24.40 -2.93
N LEU A 49 -4.07 24.59 -1.65
CA LEU A 49 -4.56 23.75 -0.56
C LEU A 49 -6.09 23.83 -0.42
N ALA A 50 -6.67 25.03 -0.49
CA ALA A 50 -8.12 25.21 -0.45
C ALA A 50 -8.81 24.50 -1.62
N ASN A 51 -8.29 24.65 -2.83
CA ASN A 51 -8.80 23.98 -4.04
C ASN A 51 -8.68 22.46 -3.95
N ALA A 52 -7.57 21.93 -3.45
CA ALA A 52 -7.40 20.49 -3.24
C ALA A 52 -8.41 19.95 -2.22
N THR A 53 -8.61 20.66 -1.11
CA THR A 53 -9.57 20.32 -0.06
C THR A 53 -10.99 20.29 -0.62
N ALA A 54 -11.42 21.36 -1.29
CA ALA A 54 -12.76 21.45 -1.90
C ALA A 54 -13.02 20.33 -2.93
N ARG A 55 -12.00 19.93 -3.70
CA ARG A 55 -12.12 18.81 -4.65
C ARG A 55 -12.32 17.47 -3.95
N LEU A 56 -11.66 17.25 -2.82
CA LEU A 56 -11.87 16.02 -2.03
C LEU A 56 -13.24 16.00 -1.39
N GLU A 57 -13.70 17.11 -0.83
CA GLU A 57 -15.05 17.25 -0.27
C GLU A 57 -16.13 16.99 -1.33
N ALA A 58 -15.97 17.59 -2.52
CA ALA A 58 -16.88 17.36 -3.65
C ALA A 58 -16.88 15.89 -4.11
N PHE A 59 -15.71 15.24 -4.11
CA PHE A 59 -15.60 13.81 -4.41
C PHE A 59 -16.36 12.95 -3.38
N PHE A 60 -16.23 13.24 -2.08
CA PHE A 60 -17.00 12.54 -1.05
C PHE A 60 -18.51 12.77 -1.20
N ALA A 61 -18.94 14.02 -1.43
CA ALA A 61 -20.35 14.34 -1.65
C ALA A 61 -20.92 13.58 -2.88
N GLN A 62 -20.13 13.46 -3.96
CA GLN A 62 -20.50 12.68 -5.13
C GLN A 62 -20.62 11.17 -4.81
N MET A 63 -19.66 10.61 -4.07
CA MET A 63 -19.66 9.20 -3.67
C MET A 63 -20.86 8.87 -2.77
N GLU A 64 -21.19 9.75 -1.83
CA GLU A 64 -22.36 9.62 -0.95
C GLU A 64 -23.67 9.67 -1.76
N ALA A 65 -23.79 10.64 -2.69
CA ALA A 65 -24.97 10.80 -3.54
C ALA A 65 -25.21 9.61 -4.49
N GLN A 66 -24.15 8.91 -4.92
CA GLN A 66 -24.23 7.77 -5.83
C GLN A 66 -24.64 6.45 -5.16
N GLY A 67 -24.79 6.42 -3.83
CA GLY A 67 -25.41 5.28 -3.15
C GLY A 67 -24.77 4.88 -1.83
N VAL A 68 -24.80 5.76 -0.83
CA VAL A 68 -24.83 5.31 0.58
C VAL A 68 -26.07 5.91 1.22
N ALA A 69 -27.07 5.07 1.51
CA ALA A 69 -28.05 5.41 2.53
C ALA A 69 -27.25 5.70 3.79
N VAL A 70 -27.19 6.98 4.17
CA VAL A 70 -26.58 7.43 5.42
C VAL A 70 -27.35 6.70 6.51
N ASP A 71 -26.77 5.66 7.10
CA ASP A 71 -27.32 5.07 8.31
C ASP A 71 -27.34 6.20 9.35
N ALA A 72 -28.53 6.74 9.56
CA ALA A 72 -28.85 7.81 10.50
C ALA A 72 -28.54 7.43 11.97
N VAL A 73 -27.94 6.26 12.19
CA VAL A 73 -27.53 5.73 13.49
C VAL A 73 -26.24 6.40 13.99
N ALA A 74 -25.32 6.83 13.12
CA ALA A 74 -24.09 7.53 13.55
C ALA A 74 -24.32 9.03 13.86
N ALA A 75 -25.35 9.65 13.28
CA ALA A 75 -25.76 11.02 13.57
C ALA A 75 -26.61 11.12 14.86
N ALA A 76 -27.39 10.07 15.18
CA ALA A 76 -28.14 9.98 16.44
C ALA A 76 -27.22 9.79 17.67
N ALA A 77 -26.10 9.09 17.51
CA ALA A 77 -25.11 8.90 18.58
C ALA A 77 -24.34 10.19 18.95
N ARG A 78 -24.20 11.14 18.02
CA ARG A 78 -23.60 12.46 18.31
C ARG A 78 -24.59 13.45 18.92
N ARG A 79 -25.90 13.30 18.69
CA ARG A 79 -26.93 14.16 19.32
C ARG A 79 -27.31 13.75 20.74
N ARG A 80 -27.05 12.50 21.16
CA ARG A 80 -27.27 12.08 22.56
C ARG A 80 -26.17 12.48 23.54
N ARG A 81 -25.02 12.99 23.08
CA ARG A 81 -23.92 13.42 23.95
C ARG A 81 -23.94 14.90 24.34
N VAL A 82 -24.93 15.67 23.86
CA VAL A 82 -25.08 17.11 24.14
C VAL A 82 -26.27 17.40 25.08
N LEU A 83 -27.03 16.38 25.52
CA LEU A 83 -28.16 16.54 26.44
C LEU A 83 -28.04 15.74 27.75
N ALA A 84 -26.82 15.28 28.10
CA ALA A 84 -26.56 14.63 29.38
C ALA A 84 -25.57 15.48 30.20
N SER A 85 -25.94 16.73 30.45
CA SER A 85 -25.38 17.55 31.52
C SER A 85 -26.51 18.40 32.09
N ASP A 86 -27.42 17.74 32.81
CA ASP A 86 -28.20 18.34 33.90
C ASP A 86 -28.66 17.19 34.82
N SER A 87 -28.22 17.26 36.08
CA SER A 87 -28.41 16.31 37.19
C SER A 87 -29.88 16.30 37.73
N PRO A 88 -30.26 15.64 38.85
CA PRO A 88 -29.62 14.62 39.70
C PRO A 88 -30.52 13.40 40.07
N SER A 89 -29.90 12.40 40.73
CA SER A 89 -30.44 11.50 41.78
C SER A 89 -31.74 10.70 41.55
N GLY A 90 -31.62 9.37 41.52
CA GLY A 90 -32.72 8.44 41.73
C GLY A 90 -32.27 6.98 41.73
N SER A 91 -32.25 6.37 42.92
CA SER A 91 -31.92 4.97 43.21
C SER A 91 -32.90 3.96 42.62
N GLY A 92 -32.39 2.82 42.14
CA GLY A 92 -33.20 1.62 41.86
C GLY A 92 -32.36 0.50 41.23
N ALA A 93 -32.17 -0.58 41.98
CA ALA A 93 -31.47 -1.80 41.58
C ALA A 93 -32.41 -2.81 40.88
N GLU A 94 -31.82 -3.94 40.44
CA GLU A 94 -32.35 -5.08 39.67
C GLU A 94 -32.23 -4.90 38.14
N GLY A 95 -31.75 -5.84 37.33
CA GLY A 95 -31.36 -7.23 37.51
C GLY A 95 -31.49 -7.93 36.14
N ALA A 96 -30.48 -8.73 35.76
CA ALA A 96 -30.48 -9.72 34.67
C ALA A 96 -30.68 -9.27 33.21
N ALA A 97 -29.69 -9.54 32.35
CA ALA A 97 -29.75 -10.65 31.41
C ALA A 97 -28.64 -10.52 30.35
N ALA A 98 -27.83 -11.56 30.24
CA ALA A 98 -26.93 -11.78 29.12
C ALA A 98 -27.75 -11.92 27.83
N ALA A 99 -27.32 -11.23 26.78
CA ALA A 99 -27.73 -11.53 25.41
C ALA A 99 -26.50 -11.37 24.51
N GLY A 100 -25.78 -12.48 24.37
CA GLY A 100 -24.97 -12.72 23.19
C GLY A 100 -25.91 -12.76 21.99
N GLY A 101 -25.68 -11.88 21.03
CA GLY A 101 -26.41 -11.82 19.77
C GLY A 101 -25.42 -11.95 18.63
N ALA A 102 -25.16 -13.19 18.23
CA ALA A 102 -24.60 -13.50 16.93
C ALA A 102 -25.54 -12.96 15.85
N ALA A 103 -25.06 -12.04 15.01
CA ALA A 103 -25.71 -11.70 13.76
C ALA A 103 -25.01 -12.48 12.64
N ALA A 104 -25.45 -13.72 12.45
CA ALA A 104 -25.19 -14.49 11.25
C ALA A 104 -26.27 -14.15 10.20
N GLY A 105 -25.84 -13.98 8.96
CA GLY A 105 -26.67 -14.24 7.78
C GLY A 105 -27.46 -13.06 7.22
N ALA A 106 -26.79 -12.19 6.47
CA ALA A 106 -27.39 -11.53 5.31
C ALA A 106 -26.31 -11.26 4.27
N ALA A 107 -26.42 -11.90 3.10
CA ALA A 107 -25.69 -11.55 1.90
C ALA A 107 -26.21 -10.18 1.41
N GLY A 108 -25.68 -9.10 1.99
CA GLY A 108 -25.93 -7.73 1.58
C GLY A 108 -24.72 -7.16 0.87
N GLY A 109 -24.91 -6.59 -0.32
CA GLY A 109 -23.91 -5.76 -0.98
C GLY A 109 -23.57 -4.57 -0.09
N GLY A 110 -22.57 -4.75 0.77
CA GLY A 110 -22.12 -3.74 1.70
C GLY A 110 -21.53 -2.56 0.94
N LEU A 111 -21.85 -1.36 1.40
CA LEU A 111 -21.29 -0.13 0.87
C LEU A 111 -19.82 -0.06 1.25
N CYS A 112 -18.97 0.35 0.32
CA CYS A 112 -17.55 0.52 0.60
C CYS A 112 -17.33 1.67 1.60
N SER A 113 -16.39 1.48 2.53
CA SER A 113 -15.93 2.54 3.43
C SER A 113 -14.58 3.08 2.95
N LEU A 114 -14.53 4.36 2.58
CA LEU A 114 -13.30 5.02 2.14
C LEU A 114 -12.81 6.04 3.18
N ARG A 115 -11.56 5.89 3.59
CA ARG A 115 -10.82 6.86 4.41
C ARG A 115 -9.73 7.49 3.56
N LEU A 116 -9.80 8.80 3.35
CA LEU A 116 -8.85 9.53 2.53
C LEU A 116 -8.08 10.54 3.38
N LEU A 117 -6.76 10.55 3.23
CA LEU A 117 -5.87 11.51 3.87
C LEU A 117 -5.34 12.46 2.81
N LEU A 118 -5.53 13.77 3.00
CA LEU A 118 -4.79 14.78 2.26
C LEU A 118 -3.46 15.04 2.98
N VAL A 119 -2.37 14.58 2.39
CA VAL A 119 -1.01 14.74 2.91
C VAL A 119 -0.37 15.91 2.19
N VAL A 120 -0.08 16.96 2.94
CA VAL A 120 0.54 18.18 2.43
C VAL A 120 2.01 18.18 2.81
N GLU A 121 2.88 18.46 1.85
CA GLU A 121 4.32 18.61 2.08
C GLU A 121 4.79 19.93 1.50
N LEU A 122 5.46 20.74 2.33
CA LEU A 122 6.17 21.92 1.85
C LEU A 122 7.52 21.47 1.29
N VAL A 123 7.76 21.74 0.02
CA VAL A 123 8.98 21.33 -0.69
C VAL A 123 9.76 22.54 -1.20
N ALA A 124 11.08 22.44 -1.18
CA ALA A 124 11.98 23.55 -1.50
C ALA A 124 11.94 23.97 -2.98
N ASP A 125 11.58 23.05 -3.87
CA ASP A 125 11.61 23.25 -5.31
C ASP A 125 10.68 22.28 -6.05
N GLU A 126 10.55 22.52 -7.35
CA GLU A 126 9.72 21.70 -8.24
C GLU A 126 10.31 20.32 -8.53
N GLN A 127 11.62 20.10 -8.29
CA GLN A 127 12.25 18.80 -8.47
C GLN A 127 11.77 17.86 -7.37
N MET A 128 11.75 18.35 -6.12
CA MET A 128 11.17 17.67 -4.97
C MET A 128 9.66 17.46 -5.15
N ALA A 129 8.94 18.45 -5.70
CA ALA A 129 7.52 18.31 -6.07
C ALA A 129 7.29 17.26 -7.17
N ALA A 130 8.26 17.05 -8.07
CA ALA A 130 8.18 16.04 -9.11
C ALA A 130 8.50 14.61 -8.59
N ILE A 131 9.22 14.49 -7.48
CA ILE A 131 9.60 13.20 -6.88
C ILE A 131 8.73 12.95 -5.63
N MET A 132 7.56 12.40 -5.87
CA MET A 132 6.57 12.05 -4.85
C MET A 132 7.16 11.20 -3.71
N PRO A 133 6.88 11.49 -2.43
CA PRO A 133 7.32 10.70 -1.29
C PRO A 133 6.46 9.43 -1.15
N ILE A 134 6.55 8.52 -2.13
CA ILE A 134 5.68 7.35 -2.23
C ILE A 134 5.62 6.54 -0.93
N ASN A 135 6.75 6.39 -0.23
CA ASN A 135 6.84 5.58 0.97
C ASN A 135 6.24 6.29 2.18
N SER A 136 6.41 7.62 2.31
CA SER A 136 5.73 8.39 3.36
C SER A 136 4.22 8.38 3.16
N ILE A 137 3.70 8.42 1.93
CA ILE A 137 2.25 8.35 1.70
C ILE A 137 1.67 6.95 1.85
N ARG A 138 2.42 5.89 1.48
CA ARG A 138 2.04 4.50 1.80
C ARG A 138 1.95 4.29 3.31
N ASN A 139 2.94 4.80 4.03
CA ASN A 139 2.92 4.86 5.49
C ASN A 139 1.70 5.67 5.97
N ALA A 140 1.46 6.90 5.52
CA ALA A 140 0.28 7.67 5.95
C ALA A 140 -1.06 6.92 5.74
N ALA A 141 -1.24 6.28 4.57
CA ALA A 141 -2.41 5.44 4.29
C ALA A 141 -2.49 4.23 5.24
N PHE A 142 -1.35 3.61 5.54
CA PHE A 142 -1.29 2.44 6.41
C PHE A 142 -1.64 2.77 7.87
N LEU A 143 -1.25 3.93 8.40
CA LEU A 143 -1.66 4.38 9.75
C LEU A 143 -3.17 4.45 9.91
N ALA A 144 -3.85 4.79 8.83
CA ALA A 144 -5.29 4.90 8.79
C ALA A 144 -6.01 3.54 8.69
N VAL A 145 -5.31 2.41 8.68
CA VAL A 145 -5.93 1.08 8.70
C VAL A 145 -6.22 0.63 10.14
N ASP A 146 -7.49 0.45 10.48
CA ASP A 146 -7.96 0.00 11.79
C ASP A 146 -8.39 -1.47 11.83
N THR A 147 -8.31 -2.19 10.71
CA THR A 147 -8.58 -3.62 10.61
C THR A 147 -7.38 -4.49 11.06
N PRO A 148 -7.60 -5.72 11.57
CA PRO A 148 -6.51 -6.59 12.02
C PRO A 148 -5.59 -7.08 10.90
N LEU A 149 -6.15 -7.33 9.71
CA LEU A 149 -5.40 -7.59 8.48
C LEU A 149 -5.39 -6.32 7.64
N ALA A 150 -4.30 -6.09 6.92
CA ALA A 150 -4.25 -5.06 5.90
C ALA A 150 -3.48 -5.54 4.69
N ALA A 151 -3.83 -4.99 3.53
CA ALA A 151 -3.14 -5.24 2.28
C ALA A 151 -2.56 -3.92 1.78
N MET A 152 -1.27 -3.91 1.47
CA MET A 152 -0.63 -2.77 0.81
C MET A 152 -0.84 -2.94 -0.69
N VAL A 153 -1.76 -2.17 -1.27
CA VAL A 153 -2.20 -2.26 -2.66
C VAL A 153 -2.15 -0.87 -3.29
N ASP A 154 -1.61 -0.75 -4.51
CA ASP A 154 -1.57 0.53 -5.23
C ASP A 154 -2.99 0.93 -5.69
N VAL A 155 -3.29 2.23 -5.80
CA VAL A 155 -4.66 2.76 -6.02
C VAL A 155 -5.26 2.40 -7.39
N ASP A 156 -4.41 2.02 -8.33
CA ASP A 156 -4.76 1.57 -9.67
C ASP A 156 -5.05 0.06 -9.73
N LEU A 157 -4.93 -0.67 -8.63
CA LEU A 157 -5.29 -2.07 -8.55
C LEU A 157 -6.69 -2.23 -7.96
N SER A 158 -7.54 -2.92 -8.70
CA SER A 158 -8.83 -3.39 -8.20
C SER A 158 -8.75 -4.85 -7.80
N ILE A 159 -9.56 -5.20 -6.81
CA ILE A 159 -9.63 -6.56 -6.28
C ILE A 159 -10.75 -7.36 -6.94
N SER A 160 -10.52 -8.64 -7.18
CA SER A 160 -11.56 -9.53 -7.68
C SER A 160 -12.71 -9.65 -6.68
N ALA A 161 -13.92 -9.89 -7.19
CA ALA A 161 -15.13 -10.03 -6.37
C ALA A 161 -15.02 -11.16 -5.31
N GLY A 162 -14.07 -12.08 -5.46
CA GLY A 162 -13.82 -13.20 -4.56
C GLY A 162 -13.46 -12.79 -3.12
N LEU A 163 -12.68 -11.71 -2.91
CA LEU A 163 -12.23 -11.38 -1.54
C LEU A 163 -13.40 -10.96 -0.64
N ALA A 164 -14.14 -9.92 -1.03
CA ALA A 164 -15.23 -9.39 -0.21
C ALA A 164 -16.41 -10.38 -0.13
N GLY A 165 -16.82 -10.93 -1.27
CA GLY A 165 -18.01 -11.77 -1.36
C GLY A 165 -17.88 -13.16 -0.74
N ARG A 166 -16.66 -13.70 -0.60
CA ARG A 166 -16.43 -15.09 -0.15
C ARG A 166 -15.45 -15.22 0.99
N VAL A 167 -14.28 -14.59 0.88
CA VAL A 167 -13.24 -14.73 1.90
C VAL A 167 -13.67 -14.01 3.17
N LEU A 168 -14.09 -12.76 3.05
CA LEU A 168 -14.49 -11.94 4.20
C LEU A 168 -15.91 -12.22 4.70
N SER A 169 -16.79 -12.76 3.85
CA SER A 169 -18.14 -13.19 4.27
C SER A 169 -18.11 -14.53 5.03
N ASN A 170 -17.03 -15.30 4.92
CA ASN A 170 -16.85 -16.58 5.62
C ASN A 170 -16.08 -16.38 6.93
N ALA A 171 -16.82 -16.34 8.05
CA ALA A 171 -16.25 -16.14 9.38
C ALA A 171 -15.18 -17.19 9.77
N SER A 172 -15.32 -18.44 9.31
CA SER A 172 -14.33 -19.50 9.56
C SER A 172 -13.02 -19.20 8.83
N ARG A 173 -13.11 -18.81 7.55
CA ARG A 173 -11.94 -18.42 6.75
C ARG A 173 -11.26 -17.17 7.32
N VAL A 174 -12.03 -16.16 7.74
CA VAL A 174 -11.48 -14.97 8.42
C VAL A 174 -10.77 -15.37 9.71
N GLY A 175 -11.36 -16.25 10.53
CA GLY A 175 -10.74 -16.76 11.75
C GLY A 175 -9.42 -17.50 11.49
N GLU A 176 -9.37 -18.32 10.43
CA GLU A 176 -8.16 -19.00 9.99
C GLU A 176 -7.06 -18.01 9.57
N LEU A 177 -7.40 -17.03 8.74
CA LEU A 177 -6.46 -15.98 8.31
C LEU A 177 -5.91 -15.20 9.50
N LEU A 178 -6.76 -14.78 10.43
CA LEU A 178 -6.33 -14.07 11.64
C LEU A 178 -5.40 -14.93 12.50
N SER A 179 -5.77 -16.19 12.75
CA SER A 179 -4.97 -17.14 13.52
C SER A 179 -3.59 -17.35 12.91
N ARG A 180 -3.51 -17.55 11.59
CA ARG A 180 -2.23 -17.77 10.89
C ARG A 180 -1.39 -16.51 10.79
N ALA A 181 -2.01 -15.34 10.61
CA ALA A 181 -1.32 -14.05 10.58
C ALA A 181 -0.69 -13.70 11.94
N GLN A 182 -1.36 -14.09 13.03
CA GLN A 182 -0.91 -13.86 14.41
C GLN A 182 -0.07 -15.00 14.98
N SER A 183 0.05 -16.12 14.25
CA SER A 183 0.90 -17.25 14.64
C SER A 183 2.38 -16.87 14.70
N GLN A 184 3.20 -17.75 15.28
CA GLN A 184 4.65 -17.58 15.28
C GLN A 184 5.25 -17.47 13.87
N GLN A 185 4.62 -18.07 12.86
CA GLN A 185 5.07 -18.02 11.47
C GLN A 185 4.71 -16.69 10.77
N ARG A 186 3.77 -15.92 11.34
CA ARG A 186 3.28 -14.63 10.82
C ARG A 186 3.03 -14.68 9.31
N THR A 187 1.98 -15.40 8.92
CA THR A 187 1.68 -15.60 7.49
C THR A 187 1.30 -14.29 6.80
N ALA A 188 1.86 -14.09 5.60
CA ALA A 188 1.48 -13.08 4.64
C ALA A 188 0.96 -13.76 3.37
N TRP A 189 -0.10 -13.22 2.77
CA TRP A 189 -0.73 -13.75 1.57
C TRP A 189 -0.43 -12.86 0.38
N VAL A 190 0.38 -13.35 -0.55
CA VAL A 190 0.56 -12.76 -1.88
C VAL A 190 -0.78 -12.77 -2.61
N LEU A 191 -1.12 -11.65 -3.21
CA LEU A 191 -2.28 -11.45 -4.06
C LEU A 191 -1.81 -11.48 -5.52
N PRO A 192 -2.03 -12.58 -6.27
CA PRO A 192 -1.69 -12.64 -7.68
C PRO A 192 -2.29 -11.48 -8.44
N THR A 193 -1.48 -10.82 -9.27
CA THR A 193 -1.87 -9.56 -9.89
C THR A 193 -1.64 -9.59 -11.38
N PHE A 194 -2.61 -9.07 -12.12
CA PHE A 194 -2.62 -9.05 -13.58
C PHE A 194 -2.55 -7.64 -14.12
N ASP A 195 -1.92 -7.48 -15.28
CA ASP A 195 -1.98 -6.30 -16.13
C ASP A 195 -2.52 -6.70 -17.51
N VAL A 196 -3.00 -5.71 -18.26
CA VAL A 196 -3.48 -5.90 -19.63
C VAL A 196 -2.43 -5.41 -20.61
N HIS A 197 -2.24 -6.16 -21.69
CA HIS A 197 -1.16 -5.90 -22.64
C HIS A 197 -1.17 -4.47 -23.18
N ARG A 198 0.01 -3.86 -23.28
CA ARG A 198 0.11 -2.43 -23.61
C ARG A 198 -0.40 -2.05 -25.00
N ASN A 199 -0.39 -2.99 -25.95
CA ASN A 199 -0.70 -2.77 -27.37
C ASN A 199 -2.21 -2.78 -27.72
N VAL A 200 -3.11 -2.91 -26.75
CA VAL A 200 -4.56 -2.74 -26.99
C VAL A 200 -5.01 -1.33 -26.63
N SER A 201 -6.13 -0.88 -27.21
CA SER A 201 -6.69 0.44 -26.94
C SER A 201 -7.08 0.60 -25.45
N ARG A 202 -7.19 1.84 -24.97
CA ARG A 202 -7.60 2.10 -23.58
C ARG A 202 -8.98 1.53 -23.26
N GLY A 203 -9.90 1.55 -24.23
CA GLY A 203 -11.24 0.97 -24.07
C GLY A 203 -11.18 -0.55 -23.91
N GLU A 204 -10.40 -1.24 -24.76
CA GLU A 204 -10.18 -2.68 -24.65
C GLU A 204 -9.50 -3.06 -23.34
N LYS A 205 -8.52 -2.28 -22.87
CA LYS A 205 -7.91 -2.47 -21.55
C LYS A 205 -8.95 -2.41 -20.45
N SER A 206 -9.75 -1.35 -20.41
CA SER A 206 -10.79 -1.21 -19.39
C SER A 206 -11.79 -2.38 -19.43
N ALA A 207 -12.22 -2.81 -20.62
CA ALA A 207 -13.13 -3.94 -20.77
C ALA A 207 -12.51 -5.26 -20.25
N ALA A 208 -11.26 -5.54 -20.59
CA ALA A 208 -10.55 -6.73 -20.10
C ALA A 208 -10.38 -6.70 -18.57
N VAL A 209 -10.14 -5.52 -17.99
CA VAL A 209 -10.06 -5.36 -16.53
C VAL A 209 -11.39 -5.65 -15.86
N GLU A 210 -12.50 -5.04 -16.32
CA GLU A 210 -13.82 -5.30 -15.74
C GLU A 210 -14.20 -6.78 -15.88
N GLU A 211 -13.90 -7.40 -17.02
CA GLU A 211 -14.16 -8.82 -17.22
C GLU A 211 -13.36 -9.70 -16.27
N ALA A 212 -12.06 -9.45 -16.11
CA ALA A 212 -11.18 -10.19 -15.21
C ALA A 212 -11.58 -10.03 -13.73
N LEU A 213 -12.07 -8.86 -13.32
CA LEU A 213 -12.56 -8.60 -11.97
C LEU A 213 -13.89 -9.30 -11.68
N ALA A 214 -14.72 -9.46 -12.70
CA ALA A 214 -16.04 -10.07 -12.61
C ALA A 214 -16.03 -11.60 -12.71
N VAL A 215 -14.90 -12.24 -13.05
CA VAL A 215 -14.82 -13.71 -13.12
C VAL A 215 -15.07 -14.31 -11.72
N PRO A 216 -16.07 -15.20 -11.55
CA PRO A 216 -16.24 -15.94 -10.30
C PRO A 216 -15.07 -16.90 -10.05
N LEU A 217 -14.79 -17.20 -8.78
CA LEU A 217 -13.68 -18.10 -8.42
C LEU A 217 -13.82 -19.50 -9.07
N GLU A 218 -15.03 -20.02 -9.21
CA GLU A 218 -15.31 -21.30 -9.88
C GLU A 218 -14.91 -21.30 -11.36
N GLU A 219 -14.90 -20.13 -11.98
CA GLU A 219 -14.52 -19.94 -13.38
C GLU A 219 -13.05 -19.51 -13.52
N LYS A 220 -12.25 -19.54 -12.44
CA LYS A 220 -10.82 -19.21 -12.49
C LYS A 220 -10.08 -20.08 -13.50
N THR A 221 -10.32 -21.39 -13.48
CA THR A 221 -9.61 -22.37 -14.32
C THR A 221 -10.17 -22.47 -15.74
N THR A 222 -11.32 -21.85 -16.00
CA THR A 222 -11.95 -21.84 -17.32
C THR A 222 -11.84 -20.45 -17.95
N LYS A 223 -12.58 -19.46 -17.42
CA LYS A 223 -12.68 -18.12 -17.96
C LYS A 223 -11.43 -17.29 -17.71
N LEU A 224 -10.97 -17.17 -16.47
CA LEU A 224 -9.77 -16.37 -16.17
C LEU A 224 -8.52 -17.00 -16.80
N GLN A 225 -8.40 -18.33 -16.77
CA GLN A 225 -7.30 -19.03 -17.45
C GLN A 225 -7.36 -18.88 -18.98
N ALA A 226 -8.54 -18.84 -19.59
CA ALA A 226 -8.66 -18.53 -21.01
C ALA A 226 -8.18 -17.11 -21.33
N MET A 227 -8.52 -16.12 -20.48
CA MET A 227 -7.97 -14.77 -20.59
C MET A 227 -6.45 -14.77 -20.45
N TRP A 228 -5.89 -15.57 -19.54
CA TRP A 228 -4.43 -15.69 -19.35
C TRP A 228 -3.70 -16.31 -20.54
N ARG A 229 -4.30 -17.35 -21.16
CA ARG A 229 -3.74 -17.99 -22.35
C ARG A 229 -3.68 -17.02 -23.54
N ASP A 230 -4.63 -16.11 -23.61
CA ASP A 230 -4.55 -14.94 -24.50
C ASP A 230 -3.75 -13.82 -23.83
N ARG A 231 -2.43 -13.83 -24.00
CA ARG A 231 -1.51 -12.85 -23.39
C ARG A 231 -1.81 -11.39 -23.75
N HIS A 232 -2.71 -11.12 -24.71
CA HIS A 232 -3.18 -9.77 -24.99
C HIS A 232 -4.29 -9.28 -24.04
N ARG A 233 -4.92 -10.19 -23.30
CA ARG A 233 -6.01 -9.90 -22.37
C ARG A 233 -5.53 -9.73 -20.94
N ILE A 234 -4.83 -10.72 -20.37
CA ILE A 234 -4.16 -10.57 -19.07
C ILE A 234 -2.80 -11.26 -19.07
N HIS A 235 -1.85 -10.70 -18.34
CA HIS A 235 -0.54 -11.29 -18.07
C HIS A 235 -0.08 -10.86 -16.65
N PRO A 236 1.03 -11.40 -16.09
CA PRO A 236 1.49 -10.97 -14.78
C PRO A 236 1.77 -9.48 -14.81
N PHE A 237 1.51 -8.82 -13.70
CA PHE A 237 1.67 -7.38 -13.62
C PHE A 237 3.04 -6.91 -14.12
N ALA A 238 3.02 -5.90 -15.00
CA ALA A 238 4.20 -5.30 -15.60
C ALA A 238 5.22 -6.29 -16.20
N ALA A 239 4.84 -7.53 -16.53
CA ALA A 239 5.77 -8.54 -17.07
C ALA A 239 6.46 -8.11 -18.37
N ASP A 240 5.85 -7.19 -19.12
CA ASP A 240 6.37 -6.60 -20.35
C ASP A 240 7.47 -5.55 -20.13
N ARG A 241 7.67 -5.14 -18.86
CA ARG A 241 8.61 -4.11 -18.42
C ARG A 241 9.59 -4.65 -17.38
N TYR A 242 9.07 -5.37 -16.39
CA TYR A 242 9.84 -5.88 -15.25
C TYR A 242 9.32 -7.27 -14.83
N ALA A 243 9.70 -8.29 -15.60
CA ALA A 243 9.26 -9.68 -15.39
C ALA A 243 9.63 -10.23 -14.00
N LEU A 244 10.75 -9.80 -13.41
CA LEU A 244 11.21 -10.23 -12.09
C LEU A 244 10.26 -9.80 -10.96
N GLY A 245 9.44 -8.76 -11.17
CA GLY A 245 8.59 -8.21 -10.11
C GLY A 245 7.52 -9.18 -9.62
N HIS A 246 7.05 -10.10 -10.47
CA HIS A 246 5.94 -11.01 -10.13
C HIS A 246 6.17 -12.48 -10.52
N ASN A 247 7.33 -12.85 -11.09
CA ASN A 247 7.58 -14.22 -11.56
C ASN A 247 7.54 -15.28 -10.44
N ALA A 248 7.94 -14.94 -9.21
CA ALA A 248 7.97 -15.85 -8.07
C ALA A 248 6.58 -16.25 -7.54
N THR A 249 5.51 -15.67 -8.10
CA THR A 249 4.14 -16.07 -7.80
C THR A 249 3.77 -17.43 -8.42
N ASP A 250 4.45 -17.90 -9.48
CA ASP A 250 4.11 -19.16 -10.18
C ASP A 250 2.62 -19.22 -10.61
N TYR A 251 2.28 -18.47 -11.64
CA TYR A 251 0.89 -18.35 -12.12
C TYR A 251 0.34 -19.66 -12.70
N ASP A 252 1.20 -20.50 -13.28
CA ASP A 252 0.76 -21.81 -13.81
C ASP A 252 0.30 -22.71 -12.65
N ARG A 253 1.06 -22.75 -11.54
CA ARG A 253 0.61 -23.39 -10.31
C ARG A 253 -0.67 -22.76 -9.77
N TRP A 254 -0.75 -21.43 -9.71
CA TRP A 254 -1.93 -20.71 -9.21
C TRP A 254 -3.22 -21.05 -9.97
N PHE A 255 -3.16 -21.14 -11.30
CA PHE A 255 -4.30 -21.53 -12.11
C PHE A 255 -4.65 -23.01 -11.95
N SER A 256 -3.67 -23.88 -11.65
CA SER A 256 -3.89 -25.32 -11.49
C SER A 256 -4.39 -25.75 -10.10
N GLY A 257 -4.25 -24.89 -9.08
CA GLY A 257 -4.55 -25.21 -7.69
C GLY A 257 -5.65 -24.36 -7.05
N LEU A 258 -6.28 -24.91 -6.00
CA LEU A 258 -7.16 -24.18 -5.08
C LEU A 258 -6.55 -24.06 -3.68
N GLU A 259 -5.32 -24.51 -3.50
CA GLU A 259 -4.60 -24.49 -2.24
C GLU A 259 -3.54 -23.39 -2.23
N GLU A 260 -3.28 -22.83 -1.05
CA GLU A 260 -2.16 -21.94 -0.83
C GLU A 260 -0.83 -22.66 -0.99
N TYR A 261 0.20 -21.96 -1.44
CA TYR A 261 1.55 -22.49 -1.52
C TYR A 261 2.59 -21.44 -1.15
N PRO A 262 3.76 -21.85 -0.62
CA PRO A 262 4.80 -20.90 -0.27
C PRO A 262 5.32 -20.18 -1.52
N SER A 263 5.48 -18.86 -1.42
CA SER A 263 6.22 -18.08 -2.42
C SER A 263 7.69 -18.02 -2.00
N GLY A 264 8.58 -18.46 -2.88
CA GLY A 264 10.01 -18.30 -2.66
C GLY A 264 10.44 -16.85 -2.90
N PHE A 265 11.31 -16.30 -2.05
CA PHE A 265 11.93 -15.01 -2.34
C PHE A 265 12.82 -15.13 -3.59
N GLN A 266 12.67 -14.18 -4.51
CA GLN A 266 13.58 -13.95 -5.62
C GLN A 266 14.01 -12.49 -5.60
N GLU A 267 15.26 -12.23 -5.97
CA GLU A 267 15.76 -10.86 -6.05
C GLU A 267 14.89 -10.06 -7.03
N GLY A 268 14.41 -8.90 -6.57
CA GLY A 268 13.54 -8.05 -7.38
C GLY A 268 12.05 -8.37 -7.31
N TYR A 269 11.62 -9.43 -6.59
CA TYR A 269 10.21 -9.75 -6.39
C TYR A 269 9.50 -8.66 -5.57
N GLU A 270 8.35 -8.19 -6.06
CA GLU A 270 7.55 -7.11 -5.47
C GLU A 270 6.03 -7.38 -5.52
N PRO A 271 5.54 -8.49 -4.93
CA PRO A 271 4.12 -8.78 -4.87
C PRO A 271 3.38 -7.74 -4.03
N TRP A 272 2.09 -7.61 -4.29
CA TRP A 272 1.16 -7.09 -3.29
C TRP A 272 0.73 -8.23 -2.39
N PHE A 273 0.63 -7.94 -1.10
CA PHE A 273 0.30 -8.95 -0.11
C PHE A 273 -0.57 -8.38 1.01
N MET A 274 -1.28 -9.28 1.68
CA MET A 274 -2.04 -9.04 2.90
C MET A 274 -1.34 -9.72 4.08
N ALA A 275 -1.30 -9.09 5.24
CA ALA A 275 -0.80 -9.71 6.47
C ALA A 275 -1.44 -9.07 7.71
N ALA A 276 -1.09 -9.58 8.90
CA ALA A 276 -1.41 -8.89 10.15
C ALA A 276 -0.85 -7.47 10.12
N ARG A 277 -1.71 -6.48 10.35
CA ARG A 277 -1.35 -5.07 10.35
C ARG A 277 -0.16 -4.78 11.26
N GLU A 278 -0.13 -5.38 12.45
CA GLU A 278 0.93 -5.15 13.44
C GLU A 278 2.27 -5.75 13.02
N ALA A 279 2.26 -6.80 12.20
CA ALA A 279 3.45 -7.50 11.76
C ALA A 279 4.09 -6.90 10.50
N MET A 280 3.34 -6.09 9.74
CA MET A 280 3.88 -5.50 8.51
C MET A 280 4.91 -4.40 8.81
N PRO A 281 6.09 -4.46 8.15
CA PRO A 281 7.07 -3.41 8.29
C PRO A 281 6.62 -2.13 7.59
N PRO A 282 6.98 -0.95 8.12
CA PRO A 282 6.77 0.31 7.40
C PRO A 282 7.64 0.37 6.15
N TYR A 283 7.29 1.27 5.24
CA TYR A 283 8.12 1.62 4.10
C TYR A 283 9.24 2.59 4.51
N ASP A 284 10.42 2.48 3.88
CA ASP A 284 11.55 3.36 4.15
C ASP A 284 11.35 4.73 3.50
N VAL A 285 11.16 5.76 4.32
CA VAL A 285 10.77 7.11 3.87
C VAL A 285 11.91 7.86 3.16
N ARG A 286 13.14 7.32 3.18
CA ARG A 286 14.25 7.88 2.39
C ARG A 286 14.06 7.65 0.89
N ILE A 287 13.26 6.65 0.52
CA ILE A 287 12.89 6.39 -0.88
C ILE A 287 11.72 7.31 -1.24
N ARG A 288 11.97 8.16 -2.23
CA ARG A 288 10.95 8.93 -2.96
C ARG A 288 10.92 8.43 -4.40
N GLY A 289 9.88 8.73 -5.16
CA GLY A 289 9.71 8.27 -6.55
C GLY A 289 9.42 6.77 -6.64
N ARG A 290 9.49 6.20 -7.85
CA ARG A 290 8.88 4.88 -8.15
C ARG A 290 9.84 3.70 -8.15
N TYR A 291 11.11 3.91 -7.86
CA TYR A 291 12.14 2.89 -8.00
C TYR A 291 12.48 2.27 -6.65
N HIS A 292 12.70 0.96 -6.65
CA HIS A 292 13.12 0.15 -5.50
C HIS A 292 12.28 0.31 -4.22
N ASP A 293 11.09 0.91 -4.30
CA ASP A 293 10.23 1.22 -3.17
C ASP A 293 9.60 -0.05 -2.57
N LYS A 294 8.83 -0.79 -3.39
CA LYS A 294 8.17 -2.05 -3.02
C LYS A 294 9.18 -3.18 -2.88
N ILE A 295 10.16 -3.27 -3.78
CA ILE A 295 11.23 -4.30 -3.71
C ILE A 295 11.95 -4.22 -2.35
N THR A 296 12.30 -3.02 -1.89
CA THR A 296 12.94 -2.82 -0.58
C THR A 296 12.04 -3.27 0.57
N ASN A 297 10.75 -2.89 0.54
CA ASN A 297 9.80 -3.27 1.59
C ASN A 297 9.54 -4.78 1.62
N VAL A 298 9.27 -5.42 0.47
CA VAL A 298 9.03 -6.86 0.35
C VAL A 298 10.25 -7.65 0.79
N ARG A 299 11.45 -7.26 0.35
CA ARG A 299 12.70 -7.93 0.77
C ARG A 299 12.81 -7.99 2.29
N HIS A 300 12.52 -6.88 2.96
CA HIS A 300 12.54 -6.81 4.42
C HIS A 300 11.39 -7.61 5.05
N ALA A 301 10.17 -7.50 4.52
CA ALA A 301 9.00 -8.25 4.99
C ALA A 301 9.20 -9.77 4.91
N MET A 302 9.82 -10.28 3.84
CA MET A 302 10.12 -11.70 3.66
C MET A 302 11.19 -12.24 4.62
N LYS A 303 11.93 -11.38 5.34
CA LYS A 303 12.77 -11.79 6.47
C LYS A 303 11.99 -11.98 7.77
N MET A 304 10.75 -11.49 7.83
CA MET A 304 9.95 -11.41 9.05
C MET A 304 8.64 -12.20 8.99
N LEU A 305 8.15 -12.49 7.78
CA LEU A 305 6.84 -13.09 7.51
C LEU A 305 6.99 -14.31 6.60
N THR A 306 6.07 -15.26 6.75
CA THR A 306 5.99 -16.43 5.85
C THR A 306 5.03 -16.13 4.71
N PHE A 307 5.55 -16.02 3.49
CA PHE A 307 4.75 -15.67 2.31
C PHE A 307 4.09 -16.90 1.68
N MET A 308 2.77 -16.86 1.56
CA MET A 308 1.93 -17.84 0.89
C MET A 308 1.18 -17.18 -0.26
N VAL A 309 0.99 -17.84 -1.39
CA VAL A 309 0.15 -17.33 -2.48
C VAL A 309 -1.30 -17.66 -2.21
N ALA A 310 -2.17 -16.66 -2.21
CA ALA A 310 -3.61 -16.86 -2.01
C ALA A 310 -4.27 -17.44 -3.28
N PRO A 311 -5.03 -18.54 -3.18
CA PRO A 311 -5.59 -19.24 -4.35
C PRO A 311 -6.90 -18.62 -4.86
N ASP A 312 -7.55 -17.80 -4.05
CA ASP A 312 -8.97 -17.44 -4.13
C ASP A 312 -9.22 -15.92 -4.35
N VAL A 313 -8.16 -15.15 -4.52
CA VAL A 313 -8.20 -13.70 -4.75
C VAL A 313 -7.14 -13.31 -5.77
N TRP A 314 -7.43 -12.26 -6.55
CA TRP A 314 -6.46 -11.65 -7.45
C TRP A 314 -6.72 -10.15 -7.57
N LEU A 315 -5.72 -9.44 -8.04
CA LEU A 315 -5.78 -8.02 -8.36
C LEU A 315 -5.67 -7.82 -9.87
N VAL A 316 -6.28 -6.77 -10.38
CA VAL A 316 -6.16 -6.38 -11.79
C VAL A 316 -5.87 -4.89 -11.89
N HIS A 317 -4.82 -4.55 -12.64
CA HIS A 317 -4.37 -3.19 -12.85
C HIS A 317 -5.25 -2.43 -13.84
N ARG A 318 -5.67 -1.23 -13.43
CA ARG A 318 -6.50 -0.32 -14.22
C ARG A 318 -5.64 0.64 -15.03
N PRO A 319 -5.95 0.84 -16.32
CA PRO A 319 -5.18 1.74 -17.17
C PRO A 319 -5.30 3.19 -16.70
N HIS A 320 -4.15 3.81 -16.42
CA HIS A 320 -4.04 5.23 -16.05
C HIS A 320 -2.93 5.94 -16.85
N GLY A 321 -2.93 7.27 -16.82
CA GLY A 321 -1.88 8.08 -17.43
C GLY A 321 -0.56 8.02 -16.66
N LEU A 322 0.56 8.27 -17.33
CA LEU A 322 1.88 8.28 -16.69
C LEU A 322 1.98 9.46 -15.69
N SER A 323 2.62 9.23 -14.56
CA SER A 323 2.92 10.30 -13.59
C SER A 323 4.00 11.25 -14.14
N PRO A 324 4.08 12.51 -13.65
CA PRO A 324 5.18 13.41 -13.98
C PRO A 324 6.56 12.81 -13.67
N SER A 325 6.67 12.10 -12.54
CA SER A 325 7.89 11.34 -12.20
C SER A 325 8.22 10.32 -13.28
N HIS A 326 7.25 9.56 -13.78
CA HIS A 326 7.48 8.60 -14.87
C HIS A 326 7.94 9.27 -16.16
N LEU A 327 7.31 10.39 -16.53
CA LEU A 327 7.65 11.11 -17.76
C LEU A 327 9.06 11.70 -17.71
N GLY A 328 9.52 12.18 -16.55
CA GLY A 328 10.85 12.78 -16.41
C GLY A 328 12.02 11.81 -16.52
N TYR A 329 11.80 10.49 -16.33
CA TYR A 329 12.87 9.47 -16.42
C TYR A 329 13.00 8.82 -17.79
N ARG A 330 11.94 8.80 -18.59
CA ARG A 330 12.04 8.45 -20.02
C ARG A 330 12.44 9.73 -20.71
N ASN A 331 13.49 9.75 -21.52
CA ASN A 331 13.97 10.89 -22.32
C ASN A 331 12.89 11.45 -23.29
N SER A 332 11.75 11.86 -22.76
CA SER A 332 10.56 12.26 -23.45
C SER A 332 10.52 13.77 -23.32
N ARG A 333 10.63 14.45 -24.46
CA ARG A 333 10.31 15.88 -24.61
C ARG A 333 8.81 16.13 -24.42
N ALA A 334 8.16 15.38 -23.53
CA ALA A 334 6.75 15.48 -23.24
C ALA A 334 6.53 16.74 -22.41
N ALA A 335 5.60 17.59 -22.84
CA ALA A 335 5.23 18.80 -22.12
C ALA A 335 4.87 18.44 -20.66
N GLY A 336 5.70 18.86 -19.70
CA GLY A 336 5.48 18.63 -18.25
C GLY A 336 6.65 18.02 -17.47
N THR A 337 7.76 17.63 -18.10
CA THR A 337 8.95 17.00 -17.46
C THR A 337 10.04 17.97 -17.00
N TRP A 338 9.83 19.26 -17.22
CA TRP A 338 10.83 20.31 -17.13
C TRP A 338 11.58 20.37 -15.79
N ALA A 339 10.95 20.03 -14.67
CA ALA A 339 11.59 20.09 -13.36
C ALA A 339 12.77 19.10 -13.25
N LEU A 340 12.60 17.84 -13.65
CA LEU A 340 13.65 16.81 -13.52
C LEU A 340 14.71 16.87 -14.63
N GLU A 341 14.42 17.59 -15.71
CA GLU A 341 15.38 17.91 -16.77
C GLU A 341 16.34 19.05 -16.37
N LYS A 342 16.01 19.84 -15.34
CA LYS A 342 16.92 20.89 -14.85
C LYS A 342 18.25 20.27 -14.46
N SER A 343 19.32 20.87 -14.99
CA SER A 343 20.68 20.39 -14.79
C SER A 343 21.35 21.07 -13.60
N PHE A 344 22.13 20.28 -12.86
CA PHE A 344 22.89 20.74 -11.70
C PHE A 344 24.38 20.57 -11.97
N GLN A 345 25.16 21.56 -11.53
CA GLN A 345 26.61 21.46 -11.48
C GLN A 345 27.00 20.81 -10.15
N ARG A 346 27.67 19.67 -10.21
CA ARG A 346 28.26 19.00 -9.04
C ARG A 346 29.62 18.45 -9.43
N ASP A 347 30.65 18.81 -8.66
CA ASP A 347 32.03 18.34 -8.87
C ASP A 347 32.54 18.59 -10.31
N GLY A 348 32.20 19.76 -10.87
CA GLY A 348 32.56 20.16 -12.24
C GLY A 348 31.79 19.42 -13.35
N LYS A 349 30.80 18.58 -12.99
CA LYS A 349 29.94 17.86 -13.94
C LYS A 349 28.53 18.41 -13.92
N THR A 350 27.97 18.57 -15.12
CA THR A 350 26.57 18.94 -15.33
C THR A 350 25.75 17.67 -15.54
N SER A 351 24.76 17.43 -14.68
CA SER A 351 23.83 16.30 -14.81
C SER A 351 22.40 16.75 -14.55
N PRO A 352 21.39 16.21 -15.29
CA PRO A 352 19.98 16.40 -14.96
C PRO A 352 19.63 15.88 -13.56
N ALA A 353 18.65 16.50 -12.89
CA ALA A 353 18.12 16.02 -11.61
C ALA A 353 17.71 14.54 -11.66
N ALA A 354 17.07 14.12 -12.74
CA ALA A 354 16.66 12.73 -12.95
C ALA A 354 17.83 11.75 -12.82
N GLU A 355 18.97 12.06 -13.45
CA GLU A 355 20.17 11.20 -13.42
C GLU A 355 20.77 11.14 -12.01
N LEU A 356 20.86 12.28 -11.34
CA LEU A 356 21.40 12.37 -9.98
C LEU A 356 20.55 11.55 -8.99
N TYR A 357 19.23 11.65 -9.11
CA TYR A 357 18.28 10.88 -8.32
C TYR A 357 18.41 9.37 -8.60
N LEU A 358 18.43 8.94 -9.87
CA LEU A 358 18.55 7.51 -10.22
C LEU A 358 19.85 6.90 -9.66
N LYS A 359 20.97 7.64 -9.73
CA LYS A 359 22.23 7.22 -9.12
C LYS A 359 22.15 7.14 -7.60
N ALA A 360 21.44 8.07 -6.94
CA ALA A 360 21.27 8.05 -5.50
C ALA A 360 20.40 6.87 -5.05
N ASP A 361 19.29 6.64 -5.74
CA ASP A 361 18.39 5.51 -5.54
C ASP A 361 19.10 4.16 -5.72
N GLN A 362 19.86 3.98 -6.81
CA GLN A 362 20.64 2.75 -7.04
C GLN A 362 21.68 2.49 -5.93
N ARG A 363 22.40 3.53 -5.48
CA ARG A 363 23.35 3.40 -4.36
C ARG A 363 22.63 3.02 -3.07
N PHE A 364 21.50 3.65 -2.80
CA PHE A 364 20.69 3.35 -1.63
C PHE A 364 20.19 1.90 -1.66
N PHE A 365 19.66 1.45 -2.80
CA PHE A 365 19.18 0.07 -2.95
C PHE A 365 20.31 -0.96 -2.77
N GLY A 366 21.52 -0.67 -3.28
CA GLY A 366 22.70 -1.50 -3.01
C GLY A 366 23.02 -1.60 -1.51
N ASP A 367 22.88 -0.51 -0.76
CA ASP A 367 23.03 -0.49 0.70
C ASP A 367 21.93 -1.31 1.40
N VAL A 368 20.67 -1.18 0.96
CA VAL A 368 19.54 -2.00 1.45
C VAL A 368 19.81 -3.49 1.27
N ILE A 369 20.26 -3.91 0.09
CA ILE A 369 20.57 -5.32 -0.19
C ILE A 369 21.62 -5.83 0.79
N ARG A 370 22.74 -5.10 0.91
CA ARG A 370 23.86 -5.46 1.79
C ARG A 370 23.39 -5.58 3.25
N ARG A 371 22.71 -4.55 3.77
CA ARG A 371 22.23 -4.51 5.15
C ARG A 371 21.09 -5.51 5.42
N THR A 372 20.31 -5.89 4.40
CA THR A 372 19.29 -6.92 4.59
C THR A 372 19.92 -8.31 4.65
N ASN A 373 21.05 -8.51 3.96
CA ASN A 373 21.78 -9.77 3.99
C ASN A 373 22.54 -9.99 5.31
N ASP A 374 23.12 -8.93 5.88
CA ASP A 374 23.78 -9.00 7.19
C ASP A 374 22.83 -8.84 8.39
N GLY A 375 21.55 -8.57 8.14
CA GLY A 375 20.52 -8.42 9.18
C GLY A 375 20.47 -7.03 9.84
N SER A 376 21.29 -6.07 9.39
CA SER A 376 21.36 -4.72 9.95
C SER A 376 20.38 -3.72 9.31
N TYR A 377 19.60 -4.11 8.30
CA TYR A 377 18.66 -3.21 7.64
C TYR A 377 17.42 -2.96 8.50
N GLN A 378 17.13 -1.68 8.72
CA GLN A 378 15.91 -1.21 9.37
C GLN A 378 15.31 -0.06 8.55
N PRO A 379 14.02 -0.12 8.19
CA PRO A 379 13.36 0.98 7.51
C PRO A 379 13.40 2.27 8.34
N VAL A 380 13.80 3.37 7.72
CA VAL A 380 13.66 4.70 8.33
C VAL A 380 12.22 5.17 8.14
N VAL A 381 11.65 5.77 9.19
CA VAL A 381 10.29 6.33 9.20
C VAL A 381 10.29 7.77 9.68
N ASP A 382 9.29 8.54 9.25
CA ASP A 382 9.10 9.93 9.66
C ASP A 382 8.71 10.02 11.15
N GLU A 383 9.00 11.17 11.78
CA GLU A 383 8.63 11.43 13.18
C GLU A 383 7.11 11.37 13.39
N THR A 384 6.35 11.94 12.45
CA THR A 384 4.88 11.86 12.41
C THR A 384 4.39 10.42 12.40
N TRP A 385 5.06 9.52 11.66
CA TRP A 385 4.69 8.11 11.65
C TRP A 385 4.88 7.48 13.03
N ARG A 386 6.03 7.72 13.69
CA ARG A 386 6.29 7.21 15.05
C ARG A 386 5.26 7.73 16.03
N HIS A 387 4.97 9.03 15.99
CA HIS A 387 3.99 9.68 16.85
C HIS A 387 2.59 9.07 16.66
N CYS A 388 2.09 9.04 15.41
CA CYS A 388 0.77 8.51 15.10
C CYS A 388 0.66 7.03 15.44
N ARG A 389 1.70 6.22 15.16
CA ARG A 389 1.71 4.79 15.53
C ARG A 389 1.58 4.59 17.03
N ALA A 390 2.20 5.44 17.86
CA ALA A 390 2.07 5.37 19.32
C ALA A 390 0.73 5.96 19.83
N ALA A 391 0.22 7.00 19.17
CA ALA A 391 -0.93 7.76 19.63
C ALA A 391 -2.27 7.13 19.24
N LEU A 392 -2.38 6.53 18.06
CA LEU A 392 -3.65 6.03 17.51
C LEU A 392 -4.14 4.78 18.27
N PRO A 393 -5.41 4.74 18.71
CA PRO A 393 -5.89 3.71 19.62
C PRO A 393 -5.91 2.31 19.01
N TRP A 394 -6.16 2.18 17.70
CA TRP A 394 -6.14 0.88 17.02
C TRP A 394 -4.73 0.33 16.79
N TRP A 395 -3.68 1.14 16.98
CA TRP A 395 -2.28 0.71 16.92
C TRP A 395 -1.69 0.39 18.29
N ARG A 396 -2.39 0.72 19.37
CA ARG A 396 -1.99 0.33 20.72
C ARG A 396 -2.34 -1.14 20.89
N HIS A 397 -1.35 -1.95 21.25
CA HIS A 397 -1.64 -3.31 21.69
C HIS A 397 -2.64 -3.23 22.84
N VAL A 398 -3.80 -3.89 22.69
CA VAL A 398 -4.66 -4.16 23.82
C VAL A 398 -3.90 -5.19 24.65
N SER A 399 -3.13 -4.70 25.63
CA SER A 399 -2.58 -5.55 26.67
C SER A 399 -3.78 -6.30 27.26
N SER A 400 -3.89 -7.59 26.96
CA SER A 400 -4.82 -8.44 27.67
C SER A 400 -4.42 -8.34 29.14
N SER A 401 -5.30 -7.73 29.92
CA SER A 401 -5.21 -7.68 31.36
C SER A 401 -5.31 -9.11 31.89
N SER A 402 -4.15 -9.75 32.07
CA SER A 402 -3.97 -10.82 33.02
C SER A 402 -2.54 -10.74 33.54
N SER A 403 -2.47 -10.48 34.83
CA SER A 403 -1.31 -10.53 35.71
C SER A 403 -0.31 -11.64 35.35
N SER A 404 0.89 -11.25 34.96
CA SER A 404 2.11 -11.47 35.76
C SER A 404 3.33 -11.06 34.94
N SER A 405 4.17 -10.29 35.61
CA SER A 405 5.47 -9.79 35.21
C SER A 405 6.34 -10.79 34.43
N SER A 406 6.68 -10.44 33.19
CA SER A 406 8.00 -10.70 32.62
C SER A 406 8.33 -9.63 31.58
N ASN A 407 9.48 -8.98 31.76
CA ASN A 407 10.06 -8.02 30.83
C ASN A 407 10.32 -8.71 29.49
N PHE A 408 9.85 -8.13 28.38
CA PHE A 408 10.34 -8.45 27.05
C PHE A 408 11.55 -7.56 26.73
N PRO A 409 12.76 -8.11 26.54
CA PRO A 409 13.77 -7.46 25.73
C PRO A 409 13.48 -7.77 24.26
N LEU A 410 13.40 -6.72 23.44
CA LEU A 410 13.52 -6.81 21.98
C LEU A 410 14.98 -7.17 21.63
N GLU A 411 15.36 -8.43 21.78
CA GLU A 411 16.53 -9.02 21.15
C GLU A 411 16.09 -10.27 20.39
N HIS A 412 15.97 -10.15 19.06
CA HIS A 412 15.76 -11.27 18.18
C HIS A 412 17.12 -11.76 17.67
N THR A 413 17.64 -12.84 18.27
CA THR A 413 18.59 -13.72 17.61
C THR A 413 17.88 -14.44 16.47
N LEU A 414 18.35 -14.24 15.24
CA LEU A 414 17.88 -14.94 14.05
C LEU A 414 18.10 -16.47 14.19
N PRO A 415 17.18 -17.32 13.71
CA PRO A 415 17.46 -18.76 13.61
C PRO A 415 18.58 -19.01 12.57
N PRO A 416 19.41 -20.06 12.76
CA PRO A 416 20.47 -20.39 11.83
C PRO A 416 19.89 -20.80 10.46
N PRO A 417 20.59 -20.50 9.35
CA PRO A 417 20.13 -20.86 8.02
C PRO A 417 20.15 -22.40 7.82
N PRO A 418 19.24 -22.95 7.01
CA PRO A 418 19.30 -24.34 6.60
C PRO A 418 20.55 -24.59 5.76
N THR A 419 21.29 -25.65 6.08
CA THR A 419 22.45 -26.12 5.34
C THR A 419 22.02 -26.61 3.95
N LEU A 420 22.42 -25.90 2.90
CA LEU A 420 22.32 -26.37 1.52
C LEU A 420 23.71 -26.80 1.03
N GLY A 421 23.76 -28.04 0.53
CA GLY A 421 24.95 -28.67 -0.01
C GLY A 421 25.54 -27.92 -1.20
N SER A 422 26.86 -27.95 -1.27
CA SER A 422 27.69 -27.36 -2.30
C SER A 422 27.36 -27.89 -3.70
N SER A 423 26.95 -27.00 -4.59
CA SER A 423 27.22 -27.14 -6.02
C SER A 423 27.70 -25.79 -6.57
N SER A 424 28.91 -25.84 -7.11
CA SER A 424 29.63 -24.73 -7.70
C SER A 424 29.03 -24.35 -9.06
N SER A 425 28.68 -23.09 -9.25
CA SER A 425 28.74 -22.47 -10.57
C SER A 425 28.95 -20.96 -10.47
N SER A 426 29.96 -20.53 -11.19
CA SER A 426 30.47 -19.17 -11.33
C SER A 426 29.68 -18.39 -12.39
N SER A 427 29.07 -17.26 -12.02
CA SER A 427 28.91 -16.09 -12.91
C SER A 427 28.17 -14.96 -12.19
N SER A 428 28.91 -14.03 -11.59
CA SER A 428 28.37 -12.82 -10.93
C SER A 428 28.93 -11.57 -11.60
N SER A 429 28.15 -10.97 -12.51
CA SER A 429 28.32 -9.55 -12.92
C SER A 429 27.19 -8.94 -13.76
N SER A 430 26.17 -9.70 -14.22
CA SER A 430 25.16 -9.17 -15.16
C SER A 430 23.81 -8.71 -14.56
N ALA A 431 23.48 -9.09 -13.31
CA ALA A 431 22.14 -8.85 -12.76
C ALA A 431 21.88 -7.40 -12.30
N ALA A 432 22.91 -6.67 -11.85
CA ALA A 432 22.76 -5.27 -11.41
C ALA A 432 22.50 -4.28 -12.58
N ALA A 433 22.87 -4.66 -13.81
CA ALA A 433 22.64 -3.84 -15.00
C ALA A 433 21.22 -4.05 -15.60
N ALA A 434 20.60 -5.21 -15.36
CA ALA A 434 19.28 -5.53 -15.91
C ALA A 434 18.14 -4.73 -15.24
N ALA A 435 18.29 -4.36 -13.96
CA ALA A 435 17.31 -3.54 -13.23
C ALA A 435 17.22 -2.10 -13.76
N ALA A 436 18.30 -1.57 -14.36
CA ALA A 436 18.31 -0.23 -14.94
C ALA A 436 17.76 -0.19 -16.39
N ALA A 437 17.90 -1.28 -17.15
CA ALA A 437 17.43 -1.35 -18.54
C ALA A 437 15.92 -1.59 -18.69
N ALA A 438 15.28 -2.19 -17.68
CA ALA A 438 13.83 -2.39 -17.60
C ALA A 438 13.02 -1.12 -17.24
N ALA A 439 13.73 -0.05 -16.88
CA ALA A 439 13.18 1.23 -16.42
C ALA A 439 13.22 2.37 -17.47
N ALA A 440 13.72 2.10 -18.69
CA ALA A 440 13.66 2.98 -19.86
C ALA A 440 12.47 2.59 -20.77
#